data_AF-A0A377UQ85-F1
#
_entry.id   AF-A0A377UQ85-F1
#
_cell.length_a   1.000
_cell.length_b   1.000
_cell.length_c   1.000
_cell.angle_alpha   90.00
_cell.angle_beta   90.00
_cell.angle_gamma   90.00
#
_symmetry.space_group_name_H-M   'P 1'
#
loop_
_entity.id
_entity.type
_entity.pdbx_description
1 polymer ?
#
loop_
_entity_poly.entity_id
_entity_poly.type
_entity_poly.pdbx_seq_one_letter_code
_entity_poly.pdbx_strand_id
1 'polypeptide(L)' 'MRLYFKNRELLFKVDEVEKTDCLRFNPAMAYYDEDGNEVGKFPAIVCAIRDVEGNLVTLHRTYLTQNGKKAKVGNAKR' A
#
# COMPACT_ATOMS: atom_id res chain seq x y z
N MET A 1 -2.32 6.17 -5.58
CA MET A 1 -3.33 5.89 -4.52
C MET A 1 -4.77 6.19 -4.97
N ARG A 2 -5.10 7.41 -5.42
CA ARG A 2 -6.47 7.82 -5.81
C ARG A 2 -7.16 6.84 -6.78
N LEU A 3 -6.45 6.44 -7.84
CA LEU A 3 -6.96 5.53 -8.86
C LEU A 3 -7.33 4.14 -8.30
N TYR A 4 -6.64 3.68 -7.25
CA TYR A 4 -6.95 2.40 -6.60
C TYR A 4 -8.28 2.40 -5.88
N PHE A 5 -8.55 3.43 -5.08
CA PHE A 5 -9.84 3.55 -4.38
C PHE A 5 -10.99 3.80 -5.35
N LYS A 6 -10.76 4.58 -6.42
CA LYS A 6 -11.74 4.78 -7.50
C LYS A 6 -12.10 3.45 -8.19
N ASN A 7 -11.11 2.63 -8.54
CA ASN A 7 -11.32 1.31 -9.16
C ASN A 7 -12.05 0.31 -8.23
N ARG A 8 -12.11 0.60 -6.94
CA ARG A 8 -12.85 -0.16 -5.92
C ARG A 8 -14.22 0.45 -5.60
N GLU A 9 -14.61 1.51 -6.30
CA GLU A 9 -15.87 2.24 -6.10
C GLU A 9 -16.02 2.78 -4.67
N LEU A 10 -14.89 3.02 -3.99
CA LEU A 10 -14.88 3.56 -2.65
C LEU A 10 -14.85 5.09 -2.71
N LEU A 11 -15.83 5.71 -2.05
CA LEU A 11 -15.79 7.14 -1.76
C LEU A 11 -14.72 7.39 -0.68
N PHE A 12 -13.50 7.63 -1.13
CA PHE A 12 -12.35 7.83 -0.26
C PHE A 12 -12.01 9.32 -0.17
N LYS A 13 -12.08 9.89 1.04
CA LYS A 13 -11.72 11.29 1.32
C LYS A 13 -10.20 11.46 1.32
N VAL A 14 -9.59 11.39 0.15
CA VAL A 14 -8.14 11.41 -0.03
C VAL A 14 -7.50 12.60 0.67
N ASP A 15 -8.06 13.80 0.50
CA ASP A 15 -7.47 15.03 1.01
C ASP A 15 -7.48 15.10 2.55
N GLU A 16 -8.41 14.41 3.22
CA GLU A 16 -8.43 14.29 4.67
C GLU A 16 -7.43 13.23 5.16
N VAL A 17 -7.38 12.08 4.48
CA VAL A 17 -6.46 11.01 4.86
C VAL A 17 -4.99 11.39 4.63
N GLU A 18 -4.69 12.13 3.57
CA GLU A 18 -3.34 12.62 3.28
C GLU A 18 -2.80 13.54 4.39
N LYS A 19 -3.67 14.22 5.15
CA LYS A 19 -3.28 15.02 6.33
C LYS A 19 -2.90 14.18 7.55
N THR A 20 -3.35 12.92 7.62
CA THR A 20 -3.02 11.99 8.71
C THR A 20 -1.69 11.27 8.43
N ASP A 21 -1.23 10.41 9.34
CA ASP A 21 -0.09 9.50 9.11
C ASP A 21 -0.52 8.04 8.83
N CYS A 22 -1.83 7.79 8.69
CA CYS A 22 -2.39 6.46 8.55
C CYS A 22 -2.08 5.82 7.20
N LEU A 23 -2.01 6.61 6.12
CA LEU A 23 -1.84 6.13 4.76
C LEU A 23 -0.83 6.98 3.96
N ARG A 24 0.05 6.30 3.22
CA ARG A 24 1.03 6.92 2.32
C ARG A 24 1.03 6.22 0.96
N PHE A 25 1.42 6.98 -0.07
CA PHE A 25 1.64 6.44 -1.40
C PHE A 25 3.13 6.52 -1.75
N ASN A 26 3.71 5.38 -2.13
CA ASN A 26 5.06 5.32 -2.68
C ASN A 26 4.96 4.97 -4.18
N PRO A 27 5.48 5.80 -5.10
CA PRO A 27 5.39 5.53 -6.54
C PRO A 27 6.23 4.35 -7.02
N ALA A 28 7.26 3.93 -6.29
CA ALA A 28 8.21 2.88 -6.70
C ALA A 28 8.79 2.14 -5.47
N MET A 29 7.97 1.35 -4.80
CA MET A 29 8.37 0.53 -3.66
C MET A 29 8.93 -0.82 -4.12
N ALA A 30 10.11 -1.19 -3.62
CA ALA A 30 10.71 -2.50 -3.86
C ALA A 30 9.82 -3.62 -3.31
N TYR A 31 9.59 -4.64 -4.12
CA TYR A 31 8.94 -5.88 -3.76
C TYR A 31 9.97 -6.99 -3.75
N TYR A 32 9.99 -7.76 -2.66
CA TYR A 32 10.90 -8.88 -2.47
C TYR A 32 10.10 -10.19 -2.54
N ASP A 33 10.69 -11.23 -3.14
CA ASP A 33 10.14 -12.59 -3.08
C ASP A 33 10.39 -13.26 -1.72
N GLU A 34 9.99 -14.53 -1.62
CA GLU A 34 10.12 -15.29 -0.38
C GLU A 34 11.57 -15.59 0.02
N ASP A 35 12.47 -15.60 -0.96
CA ASP A 35 13.91 -15.79 -0.81
C ASP A 35 14.65 -14.49 -0.49
N GLY A 36 13.93 -13.35 -0.50
CA GLY A 36 14.47 -12.03 -0.19
C GLY A 36 15.12 -11.32 -1.37
N ASN A 37 14.94 -11.80 -2.60
CA ASN A 37 15.43 -11.13 -3.79
C ASN A 37 14.49 -10.00 -4.21
N GLU A 38 15.04 -8.85 -4.62
CA GLU A 38 14.23 -7.77 -5.18
C GLU A 38 13.72 -8.19 -6.56
N VAL A 39 12.41 -8.37 -6.69
CA VAL A 39 11.75 -8.78 -7.95
C VAL A 39 11.42 -7.55 -8.81
N GLY A 40 11.31 -6.37 -8.19
CA GLY A 40 11.09 -5.12 -8.89
C GLY A 40 10.46 -4.04 -8.01
N LYS A 41 10.18 -2.89 -8.62
CA LYS A 41 9.58 -1.73 -7.95
C LYS A 41 8.19 -1.46 -8.50
N PHE A 42 7.22 -1.30 -7.60
CA PHE A 42 5.83 -1.08 -7.95
C PHE A 42 5.25 0.10 -7.15
N PRO A 43 4.30 0.85 -7.71
CA PRO A 43 3.52 1.78 -6.92
C PRO A 43 2.85 1.03 -5.76
N ALA A 44 2.87 1.59 -4.56
CA ALA A 44 2.33 0.94 -3.37
C ALA A 44 1.60 1.93 -2.47
N ILE A 45 0.52 1.45 -1.86
CA ILE A 45 -0.11 2.10 -0.71
C ILE A 45 0.47 1.46 0.55
N VAL A 46 0.94 2.28 1.48
CA VAL A 46 1.47 1.85 2.78
C VAL A 46 0.52 2.35 3.86
N CYS A 47 0.06 1.43 4.71
CA CYS A 47 -0.85 1.69 5.81
C CYS A 47 -0.14 1.41 7.13
N ALA A 48 -0.21 2.35 8.07
CA ALA A 48 0.25 2.14 9.44
C ALA A 48 -0.77 1.28 10.20
N ILE A 49 -0.33 0.16 10.76
CA ILE A 49 -1.13 -0.69 11.65
C ILE A 49 -0.67 -0.42 13.07
N ARG A 50 -1.60 -0.03 13.93
CA ARG A 50 -1.34 0.37 15.32
C ARG A 50 -2.09 -0.53 16.30
N ASP A 51 -1.56 -0.66 17.50
CA ASP A 51 -2.26 -1.31 18.61
C ASP A 51 -3.34 -0.37 19.20
N VAL A 52 -4.01 -0.83 20.26
CA VAL A 52 -5.06 -0.07 20.95
C VAL A 52 -4.53 1.17 21.68
N GLU A 53 -3.23 1.22 21.96
CA GLU A 53 -2.54 2.36 22.59
C GLU A 53 -2.04 3.37 21.55
N GLY A 54 -2.13 3.04 20.26
CA GLY A 54 -1.70 3.88 19.14
C GLY A 54 -0.25 3.65 18.70
N ASN A 55 0.46 2.70 19.32
CA ASN A 55 1.84 2.38 18.95
C ASN A 55 1.89 1.71 17.58
N LEU A 56 2.90 2.04 16.77
CA LEU A 56 3.08 1.43 15.45
C LEU A 56 3.54 -0.03 15.62
N VAL A 57 2.72 -0.97 15.16
CA VAL A 57 2.99 -2.42 15.23
C VAL A 57 3.62 -2.92 13.94
N THR A 58 3.05 -2.54 12.80
CA THR A 58 3.54 -2.97 11.48
C THR A 58 3.05 -2.06 10.37
N LEU A 59 3.56 -2.28 9.15
CA LEU A 59 3.13 -1.59 7.95
C LEU A 59 2.47 -2.58 6.99
N HIS A 60 1.21 -2.34 6.65
CA HIS A 60 0.54 -3.09 5.58
C HIS A 60 0.83 -2.43 4.22
N ARG A 61 1.33 -3.21 3.27
CA ARG A 61 1.68 -2.74 1.92
C ARG A 61 0.76 -3.35 0.89
N THR A 62 0.07 -2.51 0.13
CA THR A 62 -0.70 -2.93 -1.05
C THR A 62 0.02 -2.44 -2.30
N TYR A 63 0.69 -3.37 -2.99
CA TYR A 63 1.31 -3.10 -4.29
C TYR A 63 0.26 -2.98 -5.39
N LEU A 64 0.50 -2.05 -6.30
CA LEU A 64 -0.41 -1.63 -7.35
C LEU A 64 0.26 -1.72 -8.72
N THR A 65 -0.56 -1.88 -9.74
CA THR A 65 -0.17 -1.59 -11.12
C THR A 65 -0.19 -0.09 -11.37
N GLN A 66 0.45 0.35 -12.46
CA GLN A 66 0.41 1.75 -12.90
C GLN A 66 -1.03 2.26 -13.10
N ASN A 67 -1.94 1.37 -13.52
CA ASN A 67 -3.36 1.68 -13.72
C ASN A 67 -4.18 1.62 -12.41
N GLY A 68 -3.53 1.58 -11.24
CA GLY A 68 -4.18 1.61 -9.94
C GLY A 68 -5.00 0.34 -9.64
N LYS A 69 -4.68 -0.81 -10.23
CA LYS A 69 -5.24 -2.10 -9.79
C LYS A 69 -4.29 -2.76 -8.80
N LYS A 70 -4.76 -3.71 -7.99
CA LYS A 70 -3.85 -4.49 -7.13
C LYS A 70 -2.86 -5.24 -8.04
N ALA A 71 -1.56 -5.13 -7.75
CA ALA A 71 -0.55 -5.88 -8.48
C ALA A 71 -0.72 -7.39 -8.22
N LYS A 72 -0.60 -8.20 -9.27
CA LYS A 72 -0.50 -9.66 -9.15
C LYS A 72 0.94 -10.02 -8.82
N VAL A 73 1.35 -9.76 -7.58
CA VAL A 73 2.68 -10.17 -7.08
C VAL A 73 2.65 -11.63 -6.63
N GLY A 74 3.78 -12.32 -6.79
CA GLY A 74 3.92 -13.78 -6.72
C GLY A 74 3.42 -14.41 -5.42
N ASN A 75 3.44 -13.69 -4.29
CA ASN A 75 2.78 -14.12 -3.07
C ASN A 75 2.22 -12.94 -2.28
N ALA A 76 0.94 -13.01 -1.91
CA ALA A 76 0.25 -11.96 -1.15
C ALA A 76 0.49 -12.06 0.37
N LYS A 77 1.49 -12.82 0.83
CA LYS A 77 1.73 -13.09 2.25
C LYS A 77 3.22 -13.02 2.61
N ARG A 78 3.55 -12.07 3.47
CA ARG A 78 4.27 -12.27 4.72
C ARG A 78 3.63 -11.36 5.77
#